data_AF-A0A225UD19-F1
#
_entry.id   AF-A0A225UD19-F1
#
_cell.length_a   1.000
_cell.length_b   1.000
_cell.length_c   1.000
_cell.angle_alpha   90.00
_cell.angle_beta   90.00
_cell.angle_gamma   90.00
#
_symmetry.space_group_name_H-M   'P 1'
#
loop_
_entity.id
_entity.type
_entity.pdbx_description
1 polymer ?
#
loop_
_entity_poly.entity_id
_entity_poly.type
_entity_poly.pdbx_seq_one_letter_code
_entity_poly.pdbx_strand_id
1 'polypeptide(L)'
;MANDPCPSGCWDQRRWRVKELVDKYEPDLIGTQEGAPDQIQFFQDQLSFTSTGECAGDCQWNERDSIFYKTDRWDLLESSTYAL
;
A
#
# COMPACT_ATOMS: atom_id res chain seq x y z
N MET A 1 6.89 24.06 6.17
CA MET A 1 7.78 24.98 6.92
C MET A 1 9.21 24.47 6.77
N ALA A 2 10.21 25.34 6.62
CA ALA A 2 11.60 24.86 6.56
C ALA A 2 11.93 24.11 7.86
N ASN A 3 12.36 22.85 7.77
CA ASN A 3 12.62 21.88 8.85
C ASN A 3 11.42 21.07 9.39
N ASP A 4 10.28 21.05 8.71
CA ASP A 4 9.26 20.04 8.99
C ASP A 4 9.80 18.65 8.57
N PRO A 5 9.93 17.66 9.48
CA PRO A 5 10.37 16.31 9.10
C PRO A 5 9.37 15.62 8.17
N CYS A 6 8.15 16.13 8.06
CA CYS A 6 7.09 15.61 7.21
C CYS A 6 6.32 16.76 6.54
N PRO A 7 6.92 17.49 5.58
CA PRO A 7 6.34 18.71 5.02
C PRO A 7 4.99 18.51 4.29
N SER A 8 4.68 17.27 3.92
CA SER A 8 3.40 16.85 3.31
C SER A 8 2.53 15.99 4.25
N GLY A 9 2.83 15.97 5.55
CA GLY A 9 2.20 15.14 6.57
C GLY A 9 2.85 13.77 6.72
N CYS A 10 3.12 13.37 7.97
CA CYS A 10 3.72 12.07 8.25
C CYS A 10 2.75 10.93 7.90
N TRP A 11 3.29 9.75 7.59
CA TRP A 11 2.48 8.56 7.31
C TRP A 11 1.48 8.26 8.45
N ASP A 12 1.91 8.36 9.71
CA ASP A 12 1.07 8.13 10.89
C ASP A 12 -0.23 8.96 10.91
N GLN A 13 -0.19 10.16 10.31
CA GLN A 13 -1.37 11.02 10.17
C GLN A 13 -2.16 10.68 8.90
N ARG A 14 -1.45 10.43 7.79
CA ARG A 14 -2.08 10.18 6.48
C ARG A 14 -2.79 8.84 6.38
N ARG A 15 -2.33 7.79 7.08
CA ARG A 15 -2.92 6.45 7.05
C ARG A 15 -4.42 6.44 7.41
N TRP A 16 -4.82 7.30 8.35
CA TRP A 16 -6.23 7.41 8.75
C TRP A 16 -7.10 8.11 7.70
N ARG A 17 -6.53 9.07 6.96
CA ARG A 17 -7.21 9.67 5.79
C ARG A 17 -7.34 8.66 4.64
N VAL A 18 -6.35 7.79 4.46
CA VAL A 18 -6.46 6.67 3.51
C VAL A 18 -7.63 5.76 3.90
N LYS A 19 -7.78 5.43 5.19
CA LYS A 19 -8.94 4.67 5.68
C LYS A 19 -10.26 5.36 5.34
N GLU A 20 -10.40 6.66 5.60
CA GLU A 20 -11.61 7.41 5.26
C GLU A 20 -11.94 7.35 3.75
N LEU A 21 -10.92 7.40 2.88
CA LEU A 21 -11.11 7.25 1.43
C LEU A 21 -11.56 5.83 1.06
N VAL A 22 -10.94 4.81 1.65
CA VAL A 22 -11.31 3.41 1.42
C VAL A 22 -12.74 3.14 1.89
N ASP A 23 -13.11 3.60 3.09
CA ASP A 23 -14.47 3.42 3.63
C ASP A 23 -15.52 4.15 2.78
N LYS A 24 -15.17 5.31 2.20
CA LYS A 24 -16.09 6.11 1.39
C LYS A 24 -16.31 5.55 -0.02
N TYR A 25 -15.24 5.11 -0.67
CA TYR A 25 -15.29 4.69 -2.08
C TYR A 25 -15.37 3.17 -2.24
N GLU A 26 -15.16 2.43 -1.16
CA GLU A 26 -15.22 0.97 -1.09
C GLU A 26 -14.51 0.26 -2.25
N PRO A 27 -13.27 0.65 -2.61
CA PRO A 27 -12.58 0.05 -3.75
C PRO A 27 -12.35 -1.44 -3.51
N ASP A 28 -12.42 -2.22 -4.58
CA ASP A 28 -12.04 -3.63 -4.52
C ASP A 28 -10.56 -3.86 -4.85
N LEU A 29 -9.98 -2.95 -5.62
CA LEU A 29 -8.62 -2.98 -6.11
C LEU A 29 -7.99 -1.59 -5.91
N ILE A 30 -6.75 -1.54 -5.42
CA ILE A 30 -5.97 -0.30 -5.28
C ILE A 30 -4.55 -0.54 -5.76
N GLY A 31 -4.08 0.22 -6.74
CA GLY A 31 -2.67 0.28 -7.09
C GLY A 31 -1.98 1.42 -6.34
N THR A 32 -0.90 1.14 -5.61
CA THR A 32 -0.08 2.16 -4.95
C THR A 32 1.35 2.13 -5.45
N GLN A 33 1.99 3.30 -5.44
CA GLN A 33 3.43 3.47 -5.65
C GLN A 33 4.07 3.89 -4.32
N GLU A 34 5.40 3.77 -4.21
CA GLU A 34 6.19 4.23 -3.05
C GLU A 34 5.79 3.55 -1.72
N GLY A 35 5.21 2.35 -1.77
CA GLY A 35 4.70 1.64 -0.59
C GLY A 35 5.83 1.06 0.27
N ALA A 36 6.18 1.72 1.37
CA ALA A 36 7.10 1.16 2.36
C ALA A 36 6.44 0.02 3.18
N PRO A 37 7.22 -0.90 3.79
CA PRO A 37 6.68 -2.08 4.48
C PRO A 37 5.60 -1.80 5.54
N ASP A 38 5.79 -0.77 6.37
CA ASP A 38 4.83 -0.38 7.41
C ASP A 38 3.52 0.19 6.83
N GLN A 39 3.60 0.80 5.66
CA GLN A 39 2.43 1.32 4.95
C GLN A 39 1.61 0.17 4.35
N ILE A 40 2.28 -0.83 3.75
CA ILE A 40 1.64 -2.03 3.22
C ILE A 40 0.95 -2.82 4.34
N GLN A 41 1.63 -2.97 5.48
CA GLN A 41 1.07 -3.66 6.65
C GLN A 41 -0.23 -2.98 7.13
N PHE A 42 -0.32 -1.65 7.09
CA PHE A 42 -1.56 -0.95 7.44
C PHE A 42 -2.74 -1.32 6.53
N PHE A 43 -2.53 -1.45 5.22
CA PHE A 43 -3.59 -1.88 4.30
C PHE A 43 -4.05 -3.32 4.61
N GLN A 44 -3.11 -4.18 5.00
CA GLN A 44 -3.42 -5.56 5.34
C GLN A 44 -4.18 -5.68 6.66
N ASP A 45 -3.68 -5.03 7.71
CA ASP A 45 -4.21 -5.18 9.06
C ASP A 45 -5.47 -4.34 9.31
N GLN A 46 -5.53 -3.12 8.74
CA GLN A 46 -6.57 -2.14 9.07
C GLN A 46 -7.62 -1.97 7.99
N LEU A 47 -7.29 -2.29 6.73
CA LEU A 47 -8.16 -2.07 5.58
C LEU A 47 -8.64 -3.37 4.93
N SER A 48 -8.23 -4.53 5.46
CA SER A 48 -8.65 -5.87 5.00
C SER A 48 -8.34 -6.15 3.52
N PHE A 49 -7.21 -5.64 3.04
CA PHE A 49 -6.67 -6.00 1.73
C PHE A 49 -5.56 -7.05 1.88
N THR A 50 -5.29 -7.78 0.80
CA THR A 50 -3.97 -8.38 0.58
C THR A 50 -3.31 -7.69 -0.61
N SER A 51 -2.05 -8.01 -0.93
CA SER A 51 -1.34 -7.36 -2.04
C SER A 51 -0.42 -8.30 -2.80
N THR A 52 -0.15 -7.95 -4.06
CA THR A 52 0.99 -8.44 -4.84
C THR A 52 1.84 -7.26 -5.34
N GLY A 53 3.03 -7.54 -5.87
CA GLY A 53 4.02 -6.54 -6.27
C GLY A 53 5.27 -6.68 -5.41
N GLU A 54 6.27 -7.39 -5.95
CA GLU A 54 7.55 -7.60 -5.29
C GLU A 54 8.49 -6.41 -5.51
N CYS A 55 9.48 -6.25 -4.65
CA CYS A 55 10.50 -5.24 -4.88
C CYS A 55 11.54 -5.73 -5.92
N ALA A 56 12.23 -4.81 -6.59
CA ALA A 56 13.42 -5.15 -7.37
C ALA A 56 14.62 -5.39 -6.42
N GLY A 57 14.98 -6.65 -6.17
CA GLY A 57 16.14 -7.00 -5.35
C GLY A 57 15.81 -7.32 -3.89
N ASP A 58 16.59 -6.81 -2.94
CA ASP A 58 16.43 -7.12 -1.51
C ASP A 58 15.29 -6.29 -0.89
N CYS A 59 14.27 -6.94 -0.33
CA CYS A 59 12.97 -6.34 -0.05
C CYS A 59 12.76 -5.87 1.39
N GLN A 60 13.77 -5.98 2.26
CA GLN A 60 13.56 -5.70 3.68
C GLN A 60 13.25 -4.21 3.97
N TRP A 61 13.74 -3.29 3.14
CA TRP A 61 13.66 -1.84 3.42
C TRP A 61 13.18 -0.97 2.25
N ASN A 62 12.85 -1.58 1.11
CA ASN A 62 12.54 -0.86 -0.12
C ASN A 62 11.02 -0.64 -0.30
N GLU A 63 10.71 0.44 -1.02
CA GLU A 63 9.37 0.75 -1.50
C GLU A 63 8.90 -0.26 -2.56
N ARG A 64 7.58 -0.40 -2.70
CA ARG A 64 6.96 -1.31 -3.66
C ARG A 64 5.85 -0.62 -4.43
N ASP A 65 5.70 -1.06 -5.68
CA ASP A 65 4.51 -0.86 -6.46
C ASP A 65 3.56 -2.03 -6.20
N SER A 66 2.56 -1.80 -5.34
CA SER A 66 1.66 -2.85 -4.88
C SER A 66 0.28 -2.74 -5.51
N ILE A 67 -0.28 -3.89 -5.87
CA ILE A 67 -1.70 -4.03 -6.21
C ILE A 67 -2.38 -4.71 -5.03
N PHE A 68 -3.22 -3.95 -4.32
CA PHE A 68 -4.07 -4.42 -3.25
C PHE A 68 -5.40 -4.93 -3.78
N TYR A 69 -5.90 -6.03 -3.21
CA TYR A 69 -7.20 -6.61 -3.54
C TYR A 69 -7.89 -7.24 -2.32
N LYS A 70 -9.22 -7.30 -2.34
CA LYS A 70 -10.03 -7.97 -1.30
C LYS A 70 -10.18 -9.46 -1.59
N THR A 71 -9.74 -10.32 -0.67
CA THR A 71 -9.71 -11.79 -0.86
C THR A 71 -11.08 -12.46 -0.77
N ASP A 72 -12.08 -11.79 -0.20
CA ASP A 72 -13.48 -12.25 -0.22
C ASP A 72 -14.18 -11.98 -1.56
N ARG A 73 -13.52 -11.24 -2.47
CA ARG A 73 -14.05 -10.87 -3.79
C ARG A 73 -13.21 -11.35 -4.97
N TRP A 74 -11.91 -11.57 -4.77
CA TRP A 74 -10.98 -11.91 -5.84
C TRP A 74 -9.99 -12.99 -5.43
N ASP A 75 -9.76 -13.93 -6.35
CA ASP A 75 -8.71 -14.93 -6.26
C ASP A 75 -7.50 -14.51 -7.12
N LEU A 76 -6.31 -14.55 -6.55
CA LEU A 76 -5.07 -14.35 -7.30
C LEU A 76 -4.69 -15.64 -8.04
N LEU A 77 -4.88 -15.65 -9.35
CA LEU A 77 -4.51 -16.80 -10.18
C LEU A 77 -3.01 -16.81 -10.51
N GLU A 78 -2.45 -15.64 -10.83
CA GLU A 78 -1.04 -15.46 -11.20
C GLU A 78 -0.59 -14.02 -10.94
N SER A 79 0.67 -13.82 -10.56
CA SER A 79 1.31 -12.50 -10.52
C SER A 79 2.80 -12.61 -10.80
N SER A 80 3.34 -11.61 -11.48
CA SER A 80 4.78 -11.46 -11.72
C SER A 80 5.20 -10.00 -11.55
N THR A 81 6.45 -9.80 -11.15
CA THR A 81 7.08 -8.49 -11.10
C THR A 81 8.40 -8.55 -11.86
N TYR A 82 8.64 -7.54 -12.69
CA TYR A 82 9.82 -7.46 -13.54
C TYR A 82 10.59 -6.19 -13.22
N ALA A 83 11.87 -6.33 -12.91
CA ALA A 83 12.82 -5.23 -12.87
C ALA A 83 13.54 -5.14 -14.22
N LEU A 84 13.97 -3.92 -14.60
CA LEU A 84 14.87 -3.71 -15.73
C LEU A 84 16.32 -4.02 -15.35
#